data_AF-A0A7S3JM67-F1
#
_entry.id   AF-A0A7S3JM67-F1
#
_cell.length_a   1.000
_cell.length_b   1.000
_cell.length_c   1.000
_cell.angle_alpha   90.00
_cell.angle_beta   90.00
_cell.angle_gamma   90.00
#
_symmetry.space_group_name_H-M   'P 1'
#
loop_
_entity.id
_entity.type
_entity.pdbx_description
1 polymer ?
#
loop_
_entity_poly.entity_id
_entity_poly.type
_entity_poly.pdbx_seq_one_letter_code
_entity_poly.pdbx_strand_id
1 'polypeptide(L)'
;VHSSVVPQKTLDTVITIGKDKVYVAFRPGAEEFIKAMGKIYEVVIFTAGLEKYAQPLMKTLDKSQVCREILSREYCTEVDGIYTKDMSKLGRRLEDIILLDNSPDSYSLQKNNGMPILS
;
A
#
# COMPACT_ATOMS: atom_id res chain seq x y z
N VAL A 1 -0.29 7.62 -0.34
CA VAL A 1 -0.44 8.45 -1.55
C VAL A 1 -1.90 8.84 -1.70
N HIS A 2 -2.22 9.91 -2.42
CA HIS A 2 -3.58 10.24 -2.83
C HIS A 2 -3.71 10.06 -4.35
N SER A 3 -4.78 9.41 -4.80
CA SER A 3 -4.96 9.03 -6.21
C SER A 3 -6.29 9.59 -6.72
N SER A 4 -6.29 10.15 -7.92
CA SER A 4 -7.49 10.73 -8.53
C SER A 4 -7.58 10.44 -10.02
N VAL A 5 -8.79 10.30 -10.53
CA VAL A 5 -9.07 10.19 -11.98
C VAL A 5 -9.17 11.56 -12.66
N VAL A 6 -9.18 12.65 -11.87
CA VAL A 6 -9.13 14.03 -12.38
C VAL A 6 -7.79 14.68 -12.07
N PRO A 7 -7.28 15.57 -12.94
CA PRO A 7 -6.03 16.28 -12.69
C PRO A 7 -6.02 17.00 -11.34
N GLN A 8 -4.91 16.90 -10.62
CA GLN A 8 -4.70 17.52 -9.31
C GLN A 8 -3.78 18.74 -9.44
N LYS A 9 -3.96 19.74 -8.55
CA LYS A 9 -3.06 20.92 -8.49
C LYS A 9 -1.63 20.52 -8.12
N THR A 10 -1.50 19.55 -7.23
CA THR A 10 -0.24 18.94 -6.81
C THR A 10 -0.22 17.51 -7.32
N LEU A 11 0.74 17.18 -8.17
CA LEU A 11 0.91 15.83 -8.72
C LEU A 11 2.40 15.48 -8.75
N ASP A 12 2.71 14.24 -8.41
CA ASP A 12 4.08 13.72 -8.46
C ASP A 12 4.26 12.76 -9.64
N THR A 13 3.21 12.00 -9.97
CA THR A 13 3.23 11.08 -11.11
C THR A 13 1.85 10.86 -11.70
N VAL A 14 1.82 10.35 -12.94
CA VAL A 14 0.61 9.88 -13.61
C VAL A 14 0.80 8.41 -13.96
N ILE A 15 -0.13 7.57 -13.51
CA ILE A 15 -0.15 6.13 -13.82
C ILE A 15 -1.21 5.88 -14.88
N THR A 16 -0.78 5.33 -16.02
CA THR A 16 -1.70 4.95 -17.11
C THR A 16 -2.14 3.51 -16.93
N ILE A 17 -3.45 3.28 -16.86
CA ILE A 17 -4.06 1.96 -16.72
C ILE A 17 -4.99 1.73 -17.92
N GLY A 18 -4.51 1.01 -18.93
CA GLY A 18 -5.26 0.87 -20.18
C GLY A 18 -5.40 2.22 -20.88
N LYS A 19 -6.64 2.72 -21.02
CA LYS A 19 -6.93 4.06 -21.58
C LYS A 19 -7.07 5.15 -20.50
N ASP A 20 -7.16 4.75 -19.23
CA ASP A 20 -7.40 5.65 -18.12
C ASP A 20 -6.10 6.19 -17.54
N LYS A 21 -6.15 7.43 -17.01
CA LYS A 21 -5.05 8.07 -16.31
C LYS A 21 -5.41 8.29 -14.85
N VAL A 22 -4.51 7.90 -13.96
CA VAL A 22 -4.60 8.14 -12.52
C VAL A 22 -3.51 9.12 -12.13
N TYR A 23 -3.91 10.29 -11.63
CA TYR A 23 -3.03 11.33 -11.12
C TYR A 23 -2.74 11.05 -9.66
N VAL A 24 -1.46 10.96 -9.29
CA VAL A 24 -1.04 10.56 -7.95
C VAL A 24 -0.21 11.65 -7.31
N ALA A 25 -0.59 12.02 -6.09
CA ALA A 25 0.17 12.86 -5.19
C ALA A 25 0.77 12.02 -4.06
N PHE A 26 2.05 12.21 -3.79
CA PHE A 26 2.75 11.53 -2.72
C PHE A 26 2.55 12.29 -1.40
N ARG A 27 2.46 11.54 -0.31
CA ARG A 27 2.45 12.16 1.03
C ARG A 27 3.86 12.72 1.26
N PRO A 28 4.01 13.97 1.76
CA PRO A 28 5.33 14.49 2.10
C PRO A 28 6.08 13.52 3.02
N GLY A 29 7.34 13.20 2.68
CA GLY A 29 8.16 12.26 3.43
C GLY A 29 7.93 10.77 3.08
N ALA A 30 7.08 10.43 2.11
CA ALA A 30 6.74 9.02 1.84
C ALA A 30 7.93 8.18 1.35
N GLU A 31 8.75 8.72 0.44
CA GLU A 31 9.95 8.03 -0.06
C GLU A 31 10.99 7.87 1.07
N GLU A 32 11.21 8.93 1.84
CA GLU A 32 12.12 8.95 2.99
C GLU A 32 11.67 7.96 4.07
N PHE A 33 10.36 7.88 4.33
CA PHE A 33 9.78 6.93 5.27
C PHE A 33 10.02 5.49 4.83
N ILE A 34 9.68 5.14 3.58
CA ILE A 34 9.90 3.78 3.04
C ILE A 34 11.38 3.42 3.13
N LYS A 35 12.27 4.33 2.71
CA LYS A 35 13.72 4.14 2.79
C LYS A 35 14.22 3.95 4.22
N ALA A 36 13.69 4.69 5.19
CA ALA A 36 14.05 4.56 6.60
C ALA A 36 13.57 3.23 7.18
N MET A 37 12.33 2.83 6.89
CA MET A 37 11.75 1.57 7.35
C MET A 37 12.47 0.37 6.75
N GLY A 38 12.90 0.43 5.49
CA GLY A 38 13.67 -0.63 4.85
C GLY A 38 15.02 -0.97 5.52
N LYS A 39 15.50 -0.13 6.45
CA LYS A 39 16.71 -0.42 7.25
C LYS A 39 16.45 -1.28 8.47
N ILE A 40 15.19 -1.35 8.93
CA ILE A 40 14.81 -1.96 10.21
C ILE A 40 13.65 -2.94 10.09
N TYR A 41 12.90 -2.92 8.98
CA TYR A 41 11.77 -3.81 8.69
C TYR A 41 11.90 -4.42 7.30
N GLU A 42 11.32 -5.61 7.14
CA GLU A 42 10.90 -6.12 5.83
C GLU A 42 9.68 -5.30 5.38
N VAL A 43 9.84 -4.46 4.36
CA VAL A 43 8.76 -3.59 3.88
C VAL A 43 7.98 -4.29 2.77
N VAL A 44 6.67 -4.46 2.99
CA VAL A 44 5.72 -5.01 2.01
C VAL A 44 4.61 -3.98 1.76
N ILE A 45 4.30 -3.74 0.48
CA ILE A 45 3.18 -2.91 0.09
C ILE A 45 1.97 -3.79 -0.12
N PHE A 46 1.03 -3.78 0.83
CA PHE A 46 -0.21 -4.52 0.74
C PHE A 46 -1.35 -3.55 0.41
N THR A 47 -2.00 -3.70 -0.74
CA THR A 47 -3.05 -2.79 -1.23
C THR A 47 -4.29 -3.55 -1.73
N ALA A 48 -5.48 -3.00 -1.46
CA ALA A 48 -6.73 -3.43 -2.10
C ALA A 48 -6.87 -2.90 -3.55
N GLY A 49 -5.88 -2.16 -4.04
CA GLY A 49 -5.77 -1.71 -5.42
C GLY A 49 -5.34 -2.83 -6.38
N LEU A 50 -5.58 -2.60 -7.67
CA LEU A 50 -5.18 -3.54 -8.72
C LEU A 50 -3.66 -3.51 -8.93
N GLU A 51 -3.07 -4.66 -9.25
CA GLU A 51 -1.62 -4.77 -9.47
C GLU A 51 -1.11 -3.84 -10.57
N LYS A 52 -1.86 -3.73 -11.67
CA LYS A 52 -1.56 -2.84 -12.81
C LYS A 52 -1.45 -1.35 -12.43
N TYR A 53 -1.96 -0.97 -11.27
CA TYR A 53 -1.76 0.35 -10.68
C TYR A 53 -0.58 0.38 -9.70
N ALA A 54 -0.53 -0.58 -8.78
CA ALA A 54 0.42 -0.60 -7.68
C ALA A 54 1.87 -0.77 -8.15
N GLN A 55 2.11 -1.65 -9.12
CA GLN A 55 3.44 -1.92 -9.66
C GLN A 55 4.13 -0.67 -10.24
N PRO A 56 3.54 0.04 -11.24
CA PRO A 56 4.17 1.24 -11.79
C PRO A 56 4.25 2.38 -10.77
N LEU A 57 3.28 2.50 -9.84
CA LEU A 57 3.35 3.49 -8.77
C LEU A 57 4.58 3.28 -7.88
N MET A 58 4.80 2.04 -7.42
CA MET A 58 5.91 1.73 -6.52
C MET A 58 7.27 1.89 -7.20
N LYS A 59 7.37 1.65 -8.52
CA LYS A 59 8.59 1.97 -9.29
C LYS A 59 8.97 3.45 -9.24
N THR A 60 7.98 4.35 -9.11
CA THR A 60 8.22 5.79 -9.00
C THR A 60 8.47 6.21 -7.55
N LEU A 61 7.74 5.63 -6.60
CA LEU A 61 7.79 6.03 -5.19
C LEU A 61 8.98 5.44 -4.43
N ASP A 62 9.29 4.16 -4.60
CA ASP A 62 10.39 3.49 -3.90
C ASP A 62 11.66 3.44 -4.75
N LYS A 63 12.32 4.60 -4.89
CA LYS A 63 13.58 4.70 -5.66
C LYS A 63 14.74 3.95 -5.02
N SER A 64 14.65 3.65 -3.71
CA SER A 64 15.68 2.90 -2.99
C SER A 64 15.48 1.37 -3.10
N GLN A 65 14.39 0.93 -3.72
CA GLN A 65 14.06 -0.50 -3.94
C GLN A 65 14.13 -1.33 -2.67
N VAL A 66 13.68 -0.77 -1.55
CA VAL A 66 13.66 -1.46 -0.25
C VAL A 66 12.38 -2.25 -0.03
N CYS A 67 11.31 -1.95 -0.77
CA CYS A 67 10.09 -2.73 -0.79
C CYS A 67 10.36 -4.11 -1.38
N ARG A 68 10.13 -5.16 -0.58
CA ARG A 68 10.40 -6.54 -0.97
C ARG A 68 9.35 -7.09 -1.91
N GLU A 69 8.10 -6.76 -1.65
CA GLU A 69 6.95 -7.35 -2.34
C GLU A 69 5.75 -6.39 -2.37
N ILE A 70 4.94 -6.50 -3.42
CA ILE A 70 3.69 -5.77 -3.58
C ILE A 70 2.56 -6.79 -3.64
N LEU A 71 1.78 -6.85 -2.56
CA LEU A 71 0.58 -7.68 -2.45
C LEU A 71 -0.62 -6.85 -2.88
N SER A 72 -1.10 -7.08 -4.10
CA SER A 72 -2.26 -6.39 -4.66
C SER A 72 -3.58 -7.01 -4.19
N ARG A 73 -4.71 -6.50 -4.70
CA ARG A 73 -6.07 -6.98 -4.38
C ARG A 73 -6.23 -8.50 -4.44
N GLU A 74 -5.53 -9.16 -5.37
CA GLU A 74 -5.61 -10.61 -5.56
C GLU A 74 -5.13 -11.41 -4.34
N TYR A 75 -4.35 -10.79 -3.47
CA TYR A 75 -3.86 -11.36 -2.21
C TYR A 75 -4.75 -11.04 -1.01
N CYS A 76 -5.76 -10.18 -1.17
CA CYS A 76 -6.71 -9.88 -0.11
C CYS A 76 -7.66 -11.07 0.12
N THR A 77 -8.06 -11.27 1.38
CA THR A 77 -9.18 -12.13 1.74
C THR A 77 -10.46 -11.30 1.68
N GLU A 78 -11.46 -11.72 0.91
CA GLU A 78 -12.77 -11.09 0.91
C GLU A 78 -13.57 -11.55 2.13
N VAL A 79 -14.00 -10.60 2.96
CA VAL A 79 -14.86 -10.82 4.13
C VAL A 79 -16.06 -9.90 3.97
N ASP A 80 -17.25 -10.47 3.79
CA ASP A 80 -18.50 -9.72 3.59
C ASP A 80 -18.42 -8.63 2.49
N GLY A 81 -17.73 -8.95 1.39
CA GLY A 81 -17.52 -8.02 0.27
C GLY A 81 -16.41 -6.99 0.47
N ILE A 82 -15.68 -7.06 1.59
CA ILE A 82 -14.57 -6.16 1.92
C ILE A 82 -13.23 -6.87 1.73
N TYR A 83 -12.32 -6.24 0.99
CA TYR A 83 -10.94 -6.71 0.82
C TYR A 83 -10.14 -6.49 2.10
N THR A 84 -9.93 -7.57 2.85
CA THR A 84 -9.18 -7.60 4.10
C THR A 84 -7.79 -8.18 3.89
N LYS A 85 -6.80 -7.62 4.57
CA LYS A 85 -5.38 -7.98 4.47
C LYS A 85 -5.05 -9.00 5.55
N ASP A 86 -5.30 -10.27 5.25
CA ASP A 86 -5.10 -11.37 6.19
C ASP A 86 -3.60 -11.65 6.40
N MET A 87 -3.07 -11.15 7.51
CA MET A 87 -1.65 -11.27 7.85
C MET A 87 -1.24 -12.70 8.23
N SER A 88 -2.18 -13.58 8.55
CA SER A 88 -1.88 -14.99 8.83
C SER A 88 -1.33 -15.73 7.59
N LYS A 89 -1.59 -15.19 6.39
CA LYS A 89 -1.15 -15.75 5.10
C LYS A 89 0.25 -15.30 4.68
N LEU A 90 0.90 -14.41 5.44
CA LEU A 90 2.21 -13.85 5.08
C LEU A 90 3.39 -14.78 5.39
N GLY A 91 3.17 -15.90 6.08
CA GLY A 91 4.26 -16.81 6.47
C GLY A 91 5.28 -16.15 7.40
N ARG A 92 4.82 -15.21 8.24
CA ARG A 92 5.58 -14.54 9.30
C ARG A 92 4.82 -14.73 10.63
N ARG A 93 5.53 -14.67 11.75
CA ARG A 93 4.87 -14.72 13.06
C ARG A 93 4.05 -13.44 13.23
N LEU A 94 2.78 -13.54 13.62
CA LEU A 94 1.91 -12.38 13.78
C LEU A 94 2.49 -11.35 14.76
N GLU A 95 3.20 -11.78 15.80
CA GLU A 95 3.86 -10.90 16.77
C GLU A 95 4.96 -10.00 16.17
N ASP A 96 5.48 -10.33 14.99
CA ASP A 96 6.51 -9.56 14.28
C ASP A 96 5.93 -8.68 13.15
N ILE A 97 4.59 -8.60 13.01
CA ILE A 97 3.94 -7.90 11.90
C ILE A 97 3.20 -6.66 12.41
N ILE A 98 3.37 -5.55 11.72
CA ILE A 98 2.57 -4.33 11.89
C ILE A 98 2.00 -3.94 10.53
N LEU A 99 0.69 -3.67 10.46
CA LEU A 99 0.03 -3.14 9.27
C LEU A 99 -0.36 -1.69 9.48
N LEU A 100 0.18 -0.80 8.65
CA LEU A 100 -0.20 0.61 8.61
C LEU A 100 -1.30 0.80 7.55
N ASP A 101 -2.51 1.15 7.98
CA ASP A 101 -3.64 1.35 7.06
C ASP A 101 -4.61 2.42 7.56
N ASN A 102 -5.24 3.15 6.63
CA ASN A 102 -6.21 4.19 6.96
C ASN A 102 -7.64 3.65 7.12
N SER A 103 -7.90 2.38 6.77
CA SER A 103 -9.20 1.73 6.94
C SER A 103 -9.12 0.61 7.98
N PRO A 104 -9.88 0.69 9.10
CA PRO A 104 -9.97 -0.39 10.09
C PRO A 104 -10.39 -1.75 9.53
N ASP A 105 -11.20 -1.75 8.47
CA ASP A 105 -11.66 -3.00 7.86
C ASP A 105 -10.51 -3.78 7.20
N SER A 106 -9.46 -3.07 6.73
CA SER A 106 -8.29 -3.68 6.10
C SER A 106 -7.56 -4.66 7.03
N TYR A 107 -7.62 -4.47 8.36
CA TYR A 107 -6.96 -5.33 9.37
C TYR A 107 -7.97 -5.96 10.34
N SER A 108 -9.23 -6.09 9.93
CA SER A 108 -10.29 -6.60 10.78
C SER A 108 -10.04 -8.02 11.33
N LEU A 109 -9.28 -8.85 10.60
CA LEU A 109 -8.91 -10.22 10.99
C LEU A 109 -7.79 -10.28 12.04
N GLN A 110 -6.97 -9.23 12.18
CA GLN A 110 -5.84 -9.17 13.11
C GLN A 110 -5.69 -7.74 13.67
N LYS A 111 -6.73 -7.28 14.38
CA LYS A 111 -6.85 -5.87 14.85
C LYS A 111 -5.65 -5.40 15.68
N ASN A 112 -5.05 -6.29 16.48
CA ASN A 112 -3.91 -5.97 17.35
C ASN A 112 -2.63 -5.62 16.57
N ASN A 113 -2.55 -6.03 15.30
CA ASN A 113 -1.43 -5.72 14.41
C ASN A 113 -1.67 -4.45 13.57
N GLY A 114 -2.89 -3.91 13.59
CA GLY A 114 -3.26 -2.71 12.85
C GLY A 114 -2.86 -1.43 13.57
N MET A 115 -2.16 -0.54 12.87
CA MET A 115 -1.88 0.82 13.32
C MET A 115 -2.60 1.81 12.40
N PRO A 116 -3.69 2.45 12.87
CA PRO A 116 -4.46 3.38 12.06
C PRO A 116 -3.64 4.62 11.69
N ILE A 117 -3.76 5.07 10.44
CA ILE A 117 -3.19 6.33 9.97
C ILE A 117 -4.26 7.26 9.39
N LEU A 118 -4.00 8.57 9.42
CA LEU A 118 -4.85 9.55 8.77
C LEU A 118 -4.71 9.47 7.24
N SER A 119 -5.84 9.61 6.54
CA SER A 119 -5.92 9.70 5.08
C SER A 119 -5.36 11.02 4.55
#